data_AF-A0A556QK35-F1
#
_entry.id   AF-A0A556QK35-F1
#
_cell.length_a   1.000
_cell.length_b   1.000
_cell.length_c   1.000
_cell.angle_alpha   90.00
_cell.angle_beta   90.00
_cell.angle_gamma   90.00
#
_symmetry.space_group_name_H-M   'P 1'
#
loop_
_entity.id
_entity.type
_entity.pdbx_description
1 polymer ?
#
loop_
_entity_poly.entity_id
_entity_poly.type
_entity_poly.pdbx_seq_one_letter_code
_entity_poly.pdbx_strand_id
1 'polypeptide(L)'
;MDASGLARHALSTPTNEMRRLITPLLCTVCVLGLFAYLTYWHSGWSHINCWTREINIASGHERYTRYWFWRITDRKVTPTWVSAALQSPEAPEDQWRTVVTLSPGTRHSPNYWFHSALGDVKMTEQCFEMFASPPTVKAQLAANLVWLWQHFDDAYQGGRYLTDVLMRPSVIRNERITEQDVPSLKDWLTAYREASKNESPEFTKTIDQAISRLPLKD
;
A
#
# COMPACT_ATOMS: atom_id res chain seq x y z
N MET A 1 73.93 26.49 -4.28
CA MET A 1 72.70 25.75 -4.64
C MET A 1 71.59 26.31 -3.76
N ASP A 2 70.81 27.24 -4.29
CA ASP A 2 69.81 27.97 -3.52
C ASP A 2 68.41 27.57 -3.99
N ALA A 3 67.72 26.77 -3.16
CA ALA A 3 66.43 26.14 -3.45
C ALA A 3 65.25 27.03 -3.02
N SER A 4 65.36 28.34 -3.25
CA SER A 4 64.40 29.35 -2.75
C SER A 4 63.64 30.09 -3.87
N GLY A 5 63.87 29.71 -5.13
CA GLY A 5 63.41 30.45 -6.32
C GLY A 5 62.14 29.96 -7.03
N LEU A 6 61.43 28.97 -6.50
CA LEU A 6 60.21 28.46 -7.15
C LEU A 6 58.98 28.65 -6.26
N ALA A 7 57.94 29.18 -6.89
CA ALA A 7 56.54 29.18 -6.44
C ALA A 7 56.11 30.28 -5.45
N ARG A 8 56.27 31.54 -5.86
CA ARG A 8 55.23 32.55 -5.58
C ARG A 8 54.48 32.87 -6.87
N HIS A 9 53.73 31.89 -7.37
CA HIS A 9 52.66 32.18 -8.33
C HIS A 9 51.65 33.08 -7.60
N ALA A 10 51.73 34.37 -7.89
CA ALA A 10 50.79 35.36 -7.39
C ALA A 10 49.38 34.90 -7.80
N LEU A 11 48.57 34.51 -6.81
CA LEU A 11 47.15 34.30 -6.97
C LEU A 11 46.56 35.64 -7.38
N SER A 12 46.37 35.84 -8.69
CA SER A 12 45.72 37.01 -9.24
C SER A 12 44.34 37.11 -8.62
N THR A 13 44.10 38.18 -7.87
CA THR A 13 42.78 38.43 -7.30
C THR A 13 41.77 38.58 -8.44
N PRO A 14 40.61 37.93 -8.37
CA PRO A 14 39.63 37.97 -9.45
C PRO A 14 39.19 39.41 -9.71
N THR A 15 39.26 39.82 -10.97
CA THR A 15 38.91 41.18 -11.41
C THR A 15 37.45 41.51 -11.09
N ASN A 16 37.12 42.79 -10.96
CA ASN A 16 35.77 43.25 -10.62
C ASN A 16 34.70 42.74 -11.62
N GLU A 17 35.07 42.52 -12.88
CA GLU A 17 34.17 41.93 -13.89
C GLU A 17 33.89 40.46 -13.62
N MET A 18 34.90 39.68 -13.23
CA MET A 18 34.74 38.28 -12.84
C MET A 18 33.81 38.16 -11.63
N ARG A 19 33.95 39.04 -10.64
CA ARG A 19 33.05 39.05 -9.46
C ARG A 19 31.60 39.34 -9.84
N ARG A 20 31.35 40.25 -10.79
CA ARG A 20 29.99 40.56 -11.28
C ARG A 20 29.30 39.39 -11.97
N LEU A 21 30.05 38.47 -12.58
CA LEU A 21 29.49 37.26 -13.21
C LEU A 21 29.37 36.09 -12.24
N ILE A 22 30.31 35.95 -11.29
CA ILE A 22 30.33 34.84 -10.33
C ILE A 22 29.16 34.95 -9.33
N THR A 23 28.85 36.15 -8.84
CA THR A 23 27.77 36.35 -7.87
C THR A 23 26.39 35.85 -8.35
N PRO A 24 25.86 36.28 -9.51
CA PRO A 24 24.55 35.80 -9.98
C PRO A 24 24.54 34.31 -10.30
N LEU A 25 25.67 33.75 -10.78
CA LEU A 25 25.79 32.31 -11.01
C LEU A 25 25.66 31.52 -9.70
N LEU A 26 26.40 31.91 -8.66
CA LEU A 26 26.31 31.29 -7.34
C LEU A 26 24.91 31.42 -6.74
N CYS A 27 24.29 32.61 -6.84
CA CYS A 27 22.90 32.80 -6.40
C CYS A 27 21.94 31.87 -7.14
N THR A 28 22.10 31.71 -8.46
CA THR A 28 21.26 30.82 -9.27
C THR A 28 21.41 29.36 -8.82
N VAL A 29 22.66 28.90 -8.63
CA VAL A 29 22.93 27.53 -8.14
C VAL A 29 22.35 27.31 -6.74
N CYS A 30 22.47 28.28 -5.83
CA CYS A 30 21.89 28.20 -4.49
C CYS A 30 20.36 28.14 -4.53
N VAL A 31 19.70 28.94 -5.38
CA VAL A 31 18.23 28.93 -5.54
C VAL A 31 17.77 27.61 -6.12
N LEU A 32 18.44 27.09 -7.16
CA LEU A 32 18.13 25.77 -7.73
C LEU A 32 18.35 24.64 -6.72
N GLY A 33 19.43 24.69 -5.94
CA GLY A 33 19.72 23.73 -4.88
C GLY A 33 18.67 23.76 -3.77
N LEU A 34 18.26 24.95 -3.32
CA LEU A 34 17.18 25.12 -2.35
C LEU A 34 15.85 24.62 -2.90
N PHE A 35 15.52 24.92 -4.16
CA PHE A 35 14.30 24.43 -4.79
C PHE A 35 14.31 22.90 -4.90
N ALA A 36 15.42 22.29 -5.28
CA ALA A 36 15.59 20.83 -5.30
C ALA A 36 15.46 20.22 -3.89
N TYR A 37 16.03 20.87 -2.87
CA TYR A 37 15.91 20.43 -1.48
C TYR A 37 14.48 20.54 -0.96
N LEU A 38 13.81 21.66 -1.18
CA LEU A 38 12.43 21.89 -0.77
C LEU A 38 11.47 20.96 -1.51
N THR A 39 11.67 20.75 -2.82
CA THR A 39 10.87 19.77 -3.58
C THR A 39 11.11 18.36 -3.06
N TYR A 40 12.34 17.94 -2.78
CA TYR A 40 12.63 16.65 -2.16
C TYR A 40 11.99 16.49 -0.77
N TRP A 41 12.12 17.50 0.10
CA TRP A 41 11.64 17.46 1.48
C TRP A 41 10.11 17.55 1.57
N HIS A 42 9.49 18.50 0.87
CA HIS A 42 8.04 18.69 0.91
C HIS A 42 7.27 17.67 0.09
N SER A 43 7.89 17.05 -0.91
CA SER A 43 7.20 15.99 -1.63
C SER A 43 7.13 14.71 -0.80
N GLY A 44 7.96 14.52 0.23
CA GLY A 44 8.00 13.36 1.15
C GLY A 44 8.20 11.97 0.50
N TRP A 45 8.02 11.94 -0.82
CA TRP A 45 7.57 10.85 -1.67
C TRP A 45 7.69 11.29 -3.12
N SER A 46 8.70 12.10 -3.44
CA SER A 46 8.88 12.56 -4.82
C SER A 46 8.83 11.33 -5.74
N HIS A 47 7.93 11.36 -6.72
CA HIS A 47 7.94 10.38 -7.80
C HIS A 47 9.24 10.47 -8.63
N ILE A 48 10.25 11.23 -8.19
CA ILE A 48 11.62 11.22 -8.69
C ILE A 48 12.19 9.80 -8.65
N ASN A 49 12.00 9.07 -7.55
CA ASN A 49 12.47 7.70 -7.44
C ASN A 49 11.69 6.92 -6.37
N CYS A 50 10.45 6.56 -6.67
CA CYS A 50 9.59 5.82 -5.75
C CYS A 50 8.93 4.64 -6.44
N TRP A 51 8.33 3.76 -5.65
CA TRP A 51 7.44 2.73 -6.16
C TRP A 51 6.19 2.66 -5.30
N THR A 52 5.08 2.32 -5.94
CA THR A 52 3.81 2.05 -5.26
C THR A 52 3.51 0.57 -5.36
N ARG A 53 2.85 0.05 -4.32
CA ARG A 53 2.08 -1.20 -4.44
C ARG A 53 0.62 -0.86 -4.24
N GLU A 54 -0.20 -1.42 -5.11
CA GLU A 54 -1.63 -1.22 -5.16
C GLU A 54 -2.30 -2.59 -5.14
N ILE A 55 -3.53 -2.62 -4.65
CA ILE A 55 -4.40 -3.80 -4.74
C ILE A 55 -5.65 -3.43 -5.52
N ASN A 56 -6.08 -4.31 -6.42
CA ASN A 56 -7.37 -4.16 -7.07
C ASN A 56 -8.44 -4.72 -6.15
N ILE A 57 -9.35 -3.88 -5.67
CA ILE A 57 -10.34 -4.29 -4.67
C ILE A 57 -11.45 -5.18 -5.23
N ALA A 58 -11.57 -5.29 -6.55
CA ALA A 58 -12.57 -6.13 -7.21
C ALA A 58 -12.02 -7.53 -7.56
N SER A 59 -10.75 -7.64 -7.96
CA SER A 59 -10.15 -8.94 -8.32
C SER A 59 -9.17 -9.48 -7.29
N GLY A 60 -8.65 -8.64 -6.38
CA GLY A 60 -7.54 -8.99 -5.49
C GLY A 60 -6.16 -9.09 -6.17
N HIS A 61 -6.00 -8.56 -7.38
CA HIS A 61 -4.69 -8.50 -8.03
C HIS A 61 -3.79 -7.48 -7.34
N GLU A 62 -2.48 -7.73 -7.31
CA GLU A 62 -1.50 -6.75 -6.87
C GLU A 62 -0.87 -6.05 -8.08
N ARG A 63 -0.63 -4.75 -7.98
CA ARG A 63 0.13 -3.97 -8.95
C ARG A 63 1.32 -3.30 -8.30
N TYR A 64 2.48 -3.54 -8.86
CA TYR A 64 3.70 -2.79 -8.59
C TYR A 64 3.87 -1.72 -9.69
N THR A 65 4.14 -0.47 -9.29
CA THR A 65 4.46 0.60 -10.24
C THR A 65 5.73 1.33 -9.79
N ARG A 66 6.74 1.41 -10.68
CA ARG A 66 7.98 2.17 -10.46
C ARG A 66 7.91 3.53 -11.14
N TYR A 67 8.29 4.57 -10.41
CA TYR A 67 8.39 5.94 -10.91
C TYR A 67 9.85 6.42 -10.95
N TRP A 68 10.20 7.07 -12.05
CA TRP A 68 11.43 7.86 -12.19
C TRP A 68 11.06 9.23 -12.78
N PHE A 69 11.41 10.32 -12.08
CA PHE A 69 10.98 11.69 -12.43
C PHE A 69 9.49 11.79 -12.85
N TRP A 70 8.59 11.28 -11.99
CA TRP A 70 7.14 11.27 -12.19
C TRP A 70 6.64 10.45 -13.39
N ARG A 71 7.53 9.76 -14.10
CA ARG A 71 7.17 8.85 -15.19
C ARG A 71 7.17 7.42 -14.72
N ILE A 72 6.15 6.67 -15.16
CA ILE A 72 6.11 5.22 -14.96
C ILE A 72 7.22 4.61 -15.82
N THR A 73 8.12 3.89 -15.18
CA THR A 73 9.24 3.19 -15.83
C THR A 73 9.05 1.69 -15.86
N ASP A 74 8.34 1.16 -14.88
CA ASP A 74 7.97 -0.25 -14.80
C ASP A 74 6.59 -0.37 -14.16
N ARG A 75 5.81 -1.34 -14.63
CA ARG A 75 4.50 -1.67 -14.09
C ARG A 75 4.28 -3.15 -14.26
N LYS A 76 4.01 -3.84 -13.15
CA LYS A 76 3.77 -5.29 -13.13
C LYS A 76 2.52 -5.60 -12.32
N VAL A 77 1.60 -6.30 -12.94
CA VAL A 77 0.43 -6.90 -12.27
C VAL A 77 0.74 -8.35 -11.97
N THR A 78 0.51 -8.77 -10.73
CA THR A 78 0.78 -10.13 -10.25
C THR A 78 -0.48 -10.67 -9.56
N PRO A 79 -0.88 -11.92 -9.82
CA PRO A 79 -1.98 -12.53 -9.09
C PRO A 79 -1.61 -12.76 -7.62
N THR A 80 -2.59 -12.63 -6.74
CA THR A 80 -2.55 -13.09 -5.35
C THR A 80 -3.42 -14.35 -5.19
N TRP A 81 -3.44 -14.96 -4.00
CA TRP A 81 -4.38 -16.03 -3.71
C TRP A 81 -5.85 -15.60 -3.89
N VAL A 82 -6.16 -14.32 -3.68
CA VAL A 82 -7.52 -13.77 -3.82
C VAL A 82 -7.93 -13.83 -5.29
N SER A 83 -7.13 -13.26 -6.20
CA SER A 83 -7.40 -13.30 -7.64
C SER A 83 -7.40 -14.71 -8.20
N ALA A 84 -6.51 -15.56 -7.72
CA ALA A 84 -6.45 -16.96 -8.14
C ALA A 84 -7.70 -17.73 -7.70
N ALA A 85 -8.19 -17.52 -6.47
CA ALA A 85 -9.37 -18.17 -5.95
C ALA A 85 -10.67 -17.69 -6.63
N LEU A 86 -10.72 -16.42 -7.03
CA LEU A 86 -11.85 -15.86 -7.76
C LEU A 86 -11.84 -16.18 -9.26
N GLN A 87 -10.72 -16.72 -9.79
CA GLN A 87 -10.50 -16.88 -11.24
C GLN A 87 -10.78 -15.58 -12.01
N SER A 88 -10.53 -14.44 -11.36
CA SER A 88 -10.89 -13.13 -11.89
C SER A 88 -9.87 -12.72 -12.95
N PRO A 89 -10.29 -12.20 -14.11
CA PRO A 89 -9.37 -11.58 -15.05
C PRO A 89 -8.76 -10.31 -14.44
N GLU A 90 -7.81 -9.70 -15.15
CA GLU A 90 -7.28 -8.39 -14.77
C GLU A 90 -8.43 -7.37 -14.69
N ALA A 91 -8.55 -6.70 -13.54
CA ALA A 91 -9.72 -5.91 -13.19
C ALA A 91 -9.64 -4.44 -13.66
N PRO A 92 -10.78 -3.73 -13.66
CA PRO A 92 -10.89 -2.36 -14.12
C PRO A 92 -9.90 -1.39 -13.45
N GLU A 93 -9.45 -0.39 -14.19
CA GLU A 93 -8.43 0.58 -13.74
C GLU A 93 -8.90 1.47 -12.57
N ASP A 94 -10.21 1.67 -12.42
CA ASP A 94 -10.82 2.47 -11.34
C ASP A 94 -10.90 1.75 -9.98
N GLN A 95 -10.61 0.45 -9.96
CA GLN A 95 -10.69 -0.39 -8.76
C GLN A 95 -9.33 -0.58 -8.07
N TRP A 96 -8.26 0.04 -8.57
CA TRP A 96 -6.97 0.02 -7.88
C TRP A 96 -6.98 0.95 -6.67
N ARG A 97 -6.42 0.49 -5.56
CA ARG A 97 -6.22 1.26 -4.33
C ARG A 97 -4.76 1.20 -3.92
N THR A 98 -4.18 2.35 -3.63
CA THR A 98 -2.81 2.44 -3.13
C THR A 98 -2.71 1.85 -1.73
N VAL A 99 -1.79 0.91 -1.56
CA VAL A 99 -1.52 0.23 -0.27
C VAL A 99 -0.30 0.86 0.38
N VAL A 100 0.75 1.08 -0.41
CA VAL A 100 2.00 1.62 0.10
C VAL A 100 2.71 2.40 -0.99
N THR A 101 3.39 3.47 -0.59
CA THR A 101 4.41 4.13 -1.39
C THR A 101 5.73 3.94 -0.67
N LEU A 102 6.78 3.63 -1.41
CA LEU A 102 8.12 3.35 -0.89
C LEU A 102 9.15 4.10 -1.75
N SER A 103 10.25 4.53 -1.14
CA SER A 103 11.37 5.18 -1.83
C SER A 103 12.68 4.79 -1.16
N PRO A 104 13.84 4.88 -1.86
CA PRO A 104 15.12 4.55 -1.24
C PRO A 104 15.37 5.42 0.01
N GLY A 105 15.74 4.79 1.11
CA GLY A 105 16.01 5.48 2.37
C GLY A 105 14.77 5.80 3.23
N THR A 106 13.55 5.62 2.72
CA THR A 106 12.31 5.88 3.47
C THR A 106 11.73 4.58 4.02
N ARG A 107 11.46 4.54 5.34
CA ARG A 107 10.92 3.36 6.04
C ARG A 107 9.45 3.44 6.41
N HIS A 108 8.87 4.63 6.35
CA HIS A 108 7.46 4.88 6.66
C HIS A 108 6.73 5.13 5.36
N SER A 109 5.49 4.67 5.21
CA SER A 109 4.58 4.98 4.09
C SER A 109 3.53 5.99 4.57
N PRO A 110 2.89 6.79 3.69
CA PRO A 110 1.65 7.46 4.06
C PRO A 110 0.63 6.43 4.54
N ASN A 111 -0.24 6.84 5.47
CA ASN A 111 -1.30 6.00 5.97
C ASN A 111 -2.46 5.98 4.96
N TYR A 112 -2.43 5.03 4.04
CA TYR A 112 -3.51 4.80 3.08
C TYR A 112 -4.63 3.96 3.71
N TRP A 113 -5.88 4.18 3.28
CA TRP A 113 -7.04 3.36 3.70
C TRP A 113 -6.85 1.86 3.49
N PHE A 114 -6.06 1.49 2.48
CA PHE A 114 -5.75 0.11 2.14
C PHE A 114 -4.38 -0.36 2.63
N HIS A 115 -3.75 0.34 3.59
CA HIS A 115 -2.35 0.10 3.97
C HIS A 115 -2.04 -1.33 4.43
N SER A 116 -3.00 -2.00 5.09
CA SER A 116 -2.81 -3.38 5.55
C SER A 116 -3.07 -4.45 4.49
N ALA A 117 -3.75 -4.12 3.37
CA ALA A 117 -4.35 -5.12 2.48
C ALA A 117 -3.36 -6.19 1.97
N LEU A 118 -2.19 -5.77 1.48
CA LEU A 118 -1.17 -6.71 0.99
C LEU A 118 -0.50 -7.50 2.13
N GLY A 119 -0.47 -6.94 3.33
CA GLY A 119 -0.03 -7.64 4.54
C GLY A 119 -1.01 -8.75 4.91
N ASP A 120 -2.31 -8.42 4.96
CA ASP A 120 -3.40 -9.35 5.29
C ASP A 120 -3.49 -10.49 4.27
N VAL A 121 -3.37 -10.17 2.97
CA VAL A 121 -3.31 -11.15 1.88
C VAL A 121 -2.13 -12.11 2.07
N LYS A 122 -0.93 -11.58 2.30
CA LYS A 122 0.28 -12.41 2.46
C LYS A 122 0.26 -13.26 3.74
N MET A 123 -0.24 -12.71 4.84
CA MET A 123 -0.41 -13.46 6.09
C MET A 123 -1.39 -14.61 5.92
N THR A 124 -2.51 -14.37 5.22
CA THR A 124 -3.50 -15.42 4.90
C THR A 124 -2.91 -16.50 4.01
N GLU A 125 -2.10 -16.11 3.02
CA GLU A 125 -1.39 -17.06 2.16
C GLU A 125 -0.47 -17.99 2.98
N GLN A 126 0.30 -17.42 3.91
CA GLN A 126 1.13 -18.20 4.85
C GLN A 126 0.29 -19.12 5.73
N CYS A 127 -0.89 -18.67 6.18
CA CYS A 127 -1.82 -19.54 6.90
C CYS A 127 -2.33 -20.72 6.04
N PHE A 128 -2.51 -20.54 4.72
CA PHE A 128 -2.87 -21.65 3.84
C PHE A 128 -1.73 -22.65 3.59
N GLU A 129 -0.48 -22.21 3.75
CA GLU A 129 0.69 -23.10 3.71
C GLU A 129 0.80 -23.93 5.00
N MET A 130 0.44 -23.35 6.14
CA MET A 130 0.44 -24.04 7.44
C MET A 130 -0.80 -24.93 7.65
N PHE A 131 -1.98 -24.44 7.25
CA PHE A 131 -3.26 -25.09 7.46
C PHE A 131 -3.89 -25.48 6.12
N ALA A 132 -4.11 -26.78 5.94
CA ALA A 132 -4.73 -27.28 4.72
C ALA A 132 -6.08 -26.58 4.48
N SER A 133 -6.24 -25.99 3.30
CA SER A 133 -7.40 -25.16 2.97
C SER A 133 -7.94 -25.55 1.59
N PRO A 134 -9.14 -26.14 1.51
CA PRO A 134 -9.77 -26.51 0.26
C PRO A 134 -9.95 -25.31 -0.68
N PRO A 135 -9.95 -25.53 -2.02
CA PRO A 135 -10.22 -24.45 -2.98
C PRO A 135 -11.55 -23.72 -2.73
N THR A 136 -12.60 -24.42 -2.28
CA THR A 136 -13.92 -23.84 -1.96
C THR A 136 -13.83 -22.82 -0.82
N VAL A 137 -13.08 -23.15 0.24
CA VAL A 137 -12.79 -22.24 1.37
C VAL A 137 -12.04 -21.00 0.88
N LYS A 138 -11.00 -21.16 0.05
CA LYS A 138 -10.25 -20.02 -0.49
C LYS A 138 -11.13 -19.11 -1.36
N ALA A 139 -11.98 -19.69 -2.20
CA ALA A 139 -12.93 -18.94 -3.02
C ALA A 139 -13.93 -18.16 -2.18
N GLN A 140 -14.50 -18.77 -1.13
CA GLN A 140 -15.43 -18.10 -0.22
C GLN A 140 -14.77 -16.96 0.56
N LEU A 141 -13.56 -17.17 1.09
CA LEU A 141 -12.79 -16.14 1.77
C LEU A 141 -12.46 -14.97 0.84
N ALA A 142 -12.02 -15.26 -0.39
CA ALA A 142 -11.69 -14.24 -1.39
C ALA A 142 -12.93 -13.41 -1.76
N ALA A 143 -14.08 -14.06 -1.98
CA ALA A 143 -15.34 -13.38 -2.31
C ALA A 143 -15.79 -12.45 -1.18
N ASN A 144 -15.75 -12.92 0.07
CA ASN A 144 -16.10 -12.10 1.23
C ASN A 144 -15.13 -10.94 1.43
N LEU A 145 -13.82 -11.17 1.24
CA LEU A 145 -12.79 -10.14 1.37
C LEU A 145 -12.97 -9.00 0.37
N VAL A 146 -13.14 -9.33 -0.92
CA VAL A 146 -13.40 -8.36 -1.98
C VAL A 146 -14.70 -7.58 -1.72
N TRP A 147 -15.74 -8.27 -1.27
CA TRP A 147 -16.99 -7.60 -0.91
C TRP A 147 -16.78 -6.57 0.19
N LEU A 148 -16.04 -6.92 1.25
CA LEU A 148 -15.73 -6.00 2.36
C LEU A 148 -14.94 -4.79 1.90
N TRP A 149 -13.90 -4.99 1.08
CA TRP A 149 -13.13 -3.88 0.51
C TRP A 149 -13.99 -2.92 -0.31
N GLN A 150 -14.90 -3.44 -1.13
CA GLN A 150 -15.76 -2.62 -1.98
C GLN A 150 -16.85 -1.84 -1.21
N HIS A 151 -17.31 -2.37 -0.06
CA HIS A 151 -18.43 -1.79 0.66
C HIS A 151 -18.02 -0.85 1.81
N PHE A 152 -16.84 -1.08 2.40
CA PHE A 152 -16.30 -0.22 3.45
C PHE A 152 -15.25 0.76 2.93
N ASP A 153 -14.69 0.55 1.73
CA ASP A 153 -13.61 1.35 1.13
C ASP A 153 -12.38 1.47 2.06
N ASP A 154 -12.11 0.42 2.83
CA ASP A 154 -10.93 0.25 3.67
C ASP A 154 -10.42 -1.20 3.66
N ALA A 155 -9.17 -1.40 4.08
CA ALA A 155 -8.62 -2.75 4.28
C ALA A 155 -8.87 -3.31 5.68
N TYR A 156 -9.24 -2.47 6.65
CA TYR A 156 -9.36 -2.84 8.05
C TYR A 156 -10.44 -3.90 8.26
N GLN A 157 -11.62 -3.74 7.66
CA GLN A 157 -12.71 -4.70 7.79
C GLN A 157 -12.37 -6.05 7.15
N GLY A 158 -11.70 -6.01 5.99
CA GLY A 158 -11.20 -7.21 5.33
C GLY A 158 -10.18 -7.97 6.18
N GLY A 159 -9.17 -7.26 6.72
CA GLY A 159 -8.16 -7.84 7.61
C GLY A 159 -8.75 -8.41 8.91
N ARG A 160 -9.73 -7.70 9.50
CA ARG A 160 -10.44 -8.17 10.69
C ARG A 160 -11.22 -9.45 10.41
N TYR A 161 -11.95 -9.51 9.30
CA TYR A 161 -12.66 -10.72 8.86
C TYR A 161 -11.71 -11.92 8.72
N LEU A 162 -10.59 -11.74 8.02
CA LEU A 162 -9.60 -12.80 7.84
C LEU A 162 -9.04 -13.27 9.19
N THR A 163 -8.69 -12.33 10.07
CA THR A 163 -8.18 -12.64 11.42
C THR A 163 -9.21 -13.42 12.23
N ASP A 164 -10.47 -13.00 12.23
CA ASP A 164 -11.54 -13.67 12.97
C ASP A 164 -11.79 -15.10 12.47
N VAL A 165 -11.57 -15.40 11.19
CA VAL A 165 -11.68 -16.75 10.64
C VAL A 165 -10.43 -17.59 10.95
N LEU A 166 -9.24 -17.05 10.66
CA LEU A 166 -7.97 -17.76 10.79
C LEU A 166 -7.62 -18.07 12.25
N MET A 167 -8.08 -17.23 13.19
CA MET A 167 -7.81 -17.39 14.62
C MET A 167 -8.92 -18.17 15.36
N ARG A 168 -9.86 -18.80 14.64
CA ARG A 168 -10.89 -19.62 15.28
C ARG A 168 -10.25 -20.80 16.04
N PRO A 169 -10.73 -21.12 17.25
CA PRO A 169 -10.23 -22.27 18.00
C PRO A 169 -10.31 -23.60 17.26
N SER A 170 -11.28 -23.77 16.36
CA SER A 170 -11.43 -24.95 15.49
C SER A 170 -10.30 -25.04 14.46
N VAL A 171 -9.94 -23.94 13.80
CA VAL A 171 -8.85 -23.87 12.82
C VAL A 171 -7.52 -24.22 13.49
N ILE A 172 -7.23 -23.59 14.63
CA ILE A 172 -5.97 -23.82 15.37
C ILE A 172 -5.89 -25.27 15.86
N ARG A 173 -6.98 -25.81 16.42
CA ARG A 173 -7.00 -27.17 16.97
C ARG A 173 -6.88 -28.25 15.90
N ASN A 174 -7.51 -28.04 14.75
CA ASN A 174 -7.58 -29.04 13.69
C ASN A 174 -6.48 -28.86 12.63
N GLU A 175 -5.67 -27.79 12.74
CA GLU A 175 -4.62 -27.41 11.77
C GLU A 175 -5.13 -27.38 10.32
N ARG A 176 -6.40 -27.04 10.15
CA ARG A 176 -7.12 -27.09 8.88
C ARG A 176 -8.22 -26.04 8.87
N ILE A 177 -8.41 -25.40 7.73
CA ILE A 177 -9.56 -24.52 7.50
C ILE A 177 -10.61 -25.29 6.69
N THR A 178 -11.82 -25.37 7.24
CA THR A 178 -12.97 -26.05 6.64
C THR A 178 -14.08 -25.06 6.29
N GLU A 179 -15.07 -25.49 5.53
CA GLU A 179 -16.20 -24.63 5.13
C GLU A 179 -17.02 -24.16 6.35
N GLN A 180 -17.07 -24.97 7.41
CA GLN A 180 -17.73 -24.62 8.68
C GLN A 180 -17.01 -23.50 9.42
N ASP A 181 -15.71 -23.32 9.17
CA ASP A 181 -14.92 -22.24 9.79
C ASP A 181 -15.17 -20.89 9.12
N VAL A 182 -15.68 -20.87 7.88
CA VAL A 182 -15.94 -19.65 7.11
C VAL A 182 -17.39 -19.22 7.31
N PRO A 183 -17.67 -18.23 8.17
CA PRO A 183 -19.04 -17.76 8.38
C PRO A 183 -19.59 -17.15 7.10
N SER A 184 -20.92 -17.15 6.97
CA SER A 184 -21.54 -16.29 5.98
C SER A 184 -21.24 -14.82 6.31
N LEU A 185 -21.16 -13.98 5.28
CA LEU A 185 -20.86 -12.57 5.47
C LEU A 185 -21.91 -11.86 6.33
N LYS A 186 -23.17 -12.28 6.22
CA LYS A 186 -24.28 -11.80 7.07
C LYS A 186 -24.07 -12.16 8.53
N ASP A 187 -23.70 -13.41 8.82
CA ASP A 187 -23.49 -13.87 10.20
C ASP A 187 -22.29 -13.16 10.82
N TRP A 188 -21.19 -13.02 10.07
CA TRP A 188 -20.02 -12.29 10.53
C TRP A 188 -20.34 -10.81 10.78
N LEU A 189 -20.99 -10.11 9.84
CA LEU A 189 -21.36 -8.70 10.02
C LEU A 189 -22.33 -8.49 11.18
N THR A 190 -23.27 -9.40 11.41
CA THR A 190 -24.21 -9.33 12.54
C THR A 190 -23.48 -9.49 13.88
N ALA A 191 -22.58 -10.47 13.97
CA ALA A 191 -21.74 -10.66 15.16
C ALA A 191 -20.80 -9.47 15.39
N TYR A 192 -20.21 -8.95 14.31
CA TYR A 192 -19.33 -7.79 14.34
C TYR A 192 -20.08 -6.52 14.80
N ARG A 193 -21.29 -6.29 14.28
CA ARG A 193 -22.18 -5.21 14.74
C ARG A 193 -22.43 -5.28 16.25
N GLU A 194 -22.77 -6.46 16.76
CA GLU A 194 -23.04 -6.63 18.19
C GLU A 194 -21.79 -6.41 19.05
N ALA A 195 -20.62 -6.84 18.59
CA ALA A 195 -19.35 -6.58 19.24
C ALA A 195 -19.00 -5.08 19.24
N SER A 196 -19.40 -4.35 18.20
CA SER A 196 -19.15 -2.91 18.00
C SER A 196 -20.26 -1.99 18.51
N LYS A 197 -21.19 -2.48 19.33
CA LYS A 197 -22.33 -1.67 19.82
C LYS A 197 -21.93 -0.44 20.66
N ASN A 198 -20.71 -0.43 21.20
CA ASN A 198 -20.15 0.68 21.98
C ASN A 198 -19.31 1.64 21.14
N GLU A 199 -19.13 1.36 19.84
CA GLU A 199 -18.45 2.27 18.90
C GLU A 199 -19.38 3.43 18.50
N SER A 200 -18.89 4.31 17.61
CA SER A 200 -19.69 5.45 17.17
C SER A 200 -21.00 5.03 16.46
N PRO A 201 -22.09 5.81 16.61
CA PRO A 201 -23.33 5.58 15.87
C PRO A 201 -23.14 5.57 14.35
N GLU A 202 -22.20 6.36 13.83
CA GLU A 202 -21.86 6.39 12.40
C GLU A 202 -21.26 5.06 11.95
N PHE A 203 -20.42 4.45 12.78
CA PHE A 203 -19.80 3.17 12.47
C PHE A 203 -20.82 2.03 12.42
N THR A 204 -21.68 1.94 13.44
CA THR A 204 -22.75 0.93 13.48
C THR A 204 -23.75 1.11 12.33
N LYS A 205 -24.05 2.36 11.95
CA LYS A 205 -24.86 2.67 10.76
C LYS A 205 -24.22 2.17 9.46
N THR A 206 -22.91 2.28 9.30
CA THR A 206 -22.19 1.73 8.13
C THR A 206 -22.33 0.21 8.06
N ILE A 207 -22.21 -0.50 9.19
CA ILE A 207 -22.43 -1.95 9.26
C ILE A 207 -23.88 -2.30 8.90
N ASP A 208 -24.86 -1.57 9.43
CA ASP A 208 -26.28 -1.78 9.11
C ASP A 208 -26.57 -1.61 7.61
N GLN A 209 -25.98 -0.57 7.01
CA GLN A 209 -26.06 -0.36 5.56
C GLN A 209 -25.40 -1.51 4.78
N ALA A 210 -24.24 -1.99 5.22
CA ALA A 210 -23.56 -3.13 4.62
C ALA A 210 -24.43 -4.40 4.68
N ILE A 211 -25.00 -4.73 5.85
CA ILE A 211 -25.91 -5.88 6.02
C ILE A 211 -27.12 -5.77 5.07
N SER A 212 -27.70 -4.58 4.92
CA SER A 212 -28.86 -4.36 4.04
C SER A 212 -28.58 -4.54 2.55
N ARG A 213 -27.31 -4.45 2.13
CA ARG A 213 -26.86 -4.61 0.74
C ARG A 213 -26.46 -6.04 0.39
N LEU A 214 -26.37 -6.93 1.37
CA LEU A 214 -26.07 -8.32 1.10
C LEU A 214 -27.20 -8.93 0.27
N PRO A 215 -26.87 -9.75 -0.75
CA PRO A 215 -27.90 -10.47 -1.48
C PRO A 215 -28.69 -11.33 -0.48
N LEU A 216 -30.02 -11.25 -0.57
CA LEU A 216 -30.87 -12.26 0.04
C LEU A 216 -30.49 -13.56 -0.65
N LYS A 217 -29.86 -14.49 0.08
CA LYS A 217 -29.66 -15.84 -0.45
C LYS A 217 -31.04 -16.40 -0.75
N ASP A 218 -31.30 -16.70 -2.02
CA ASP A 218 -32.37 -17.60 -2.45
C ASP A 218 -32.11 -19.03 -1.94
#